data_AF-A0A6P0IGC9-F1
#
_entry.id   AF-A0A6P0IGC9-F1
#
_cell.length_a   1.000
_cell.length_b   1.000
_cell.length_c   1.000
_cell.angle_alpha   90.00
_cell.angle_beta   90.00
_cell.angle_gamma   90.00
#
_symmetry.space_group_name_H-M   'P 1'
#
loop_
_entity.id
_entity.type
_entity.pdbx_description
1 polymer ?
#
loop_
_entity_poly.entity_id
_entity_poly.type
_entity_poly.pdbx_seq_one_letter_code
_entity_poly.pdbx_strand_id
1 'polypeptide(L)'
;MVSTVKMPKSPPAWEDLPLSQAADSIDLDNIKTQLDLVLLSLEALAGIGSEEMLQAAAELNLESMITDRVALWRLRQSNPLRKSSGGRKKLDVEEARSLVLIICHLAKDHQELIRRAVALLEQMTQQNSEPHRAALLGDYLDNFNNTYRERMVQEEKVSTDSLKQLALKLLIKLLFYSGAKGHQRLWLALLGKVS
;
A
#
# COMPACT_ATOMS: atom_id res chain seq x y z
N MET A 1 31.29 -35.55 -13.11
CA MET A 1 30.25 -34.82 -13.88
C MET A 1 29.20 -34.39 -12.88
N VAL A 2 29.17 -33.09 -12.51
CA VAL A 2 28.17 -32.55 -11.58
C VAL A 2 27.03 -32.00 -12.42
N SER A 3 25.89 -32.69 -12.42
CA SER A 3 24.67 -32.23 -13.07
C SER A 3 23.96 -31.25 -12.15
N THR A 4 24.05 -29.96 -12.45
CA THR A 4 23.28 -28.92 -11.79
C THR A 4 21.84 -28.98 -12.29
N VAL A 5 20.92 -29.45 -11.45
CA VAL A 5 19.48 -29.37 -11.73
C VAL A 5 19.07 -27.90 -11.59
N LYS A 6 18.79 -27.23 -12.72
CA LYS A 6 18.10 -25.94 -12.73
C LYS A 6 16.69 -26.16 -12.20
N MET A 7 16.39 -25.62 -11.02
CA MET A 7 15.02 -25.51 -10.56
C MET A 7 14.23 -24.58 -11.50
N PRO A 8 12.97 -24.91 -11.83
CA PRO A 8 12.14 -24.04 -12.66
C PRO A 8 11.83 -22.74 -11.91
N LYS A 9 12.04 -21.60 -12.57
CA LYS A 9 11.57 -20.28 -12.12
C LYS A 9 10.05 -20.35 -11.94
N SER A 10 9.56 -20.14 -10.73
CA SER A 10 8.13 -19.92 -10.50
C SER A 10 7.66 -18.75 -11.37
N PRO A 11 6.49 -18.84 -12.04
CA PRO A 11 5.92 -17.71 -12.74
C PRO A 11 5.67 -16.57 -11.75
N PRO A 12 5.81 -15.30 -12.16
CA PRO A 12 5.62 -14.19 -11.25
C PRO A 12 4.14 -14.10 -10.86
N ALA A 13 3.85 -13.75 -9.62
CA ALA A 13 2.51 -13.79 -9.00
C ALA A 13 1.44 -12.85 -9.63
N TRP A 14 1.72 -12.21 -10.78
CA TRP A 14 0.75 -11.39 -11.51
C TRP A 14 -0.25 -12.22 -12.33
N GLU A 15 0.06 -13.48 -12.67
CA GLU A 15 -0.89 -14.39 -13.36
C GLU A 15 -2.16 -14.63 -12.52
N ASP A 16 -2.04 -14.55 -11.20
CA ASP A 16 -3.12 -14.66 -10.22
C ASP A 16 -4.00 -13.41 -10.08
N LEU A 17 -3.72 -12.34 -10.86
CA LEU A 17 -4.49 -11.10 -10.89
C LEU A 17 -5.31 -10.98 -12.20
N PRO A 18 -6.26 -11.89 -12.48
CA PRO A 18 -7.01 -11.86 -13.72
C PRO A 18 -7.76 -10.53 -13.84
N LEU A 19 -7.58 -9.86 -14.98
CA LEU A 19 -8.48 -8.79 -15.40
C LEU A 19 -9.79 -9.48 -15.79
N SER A 20 -10.80 -9.45 -14.92
CA SER A 20 -12.14 -9.76 -15.36
C SER A 20 -12.48 -8.77 -16.48
N GLN A 21 -12.92 -9.26 -17.64
CA GLN A 21 -13.25 -8.49 -18.85
C GLN A 21 -14.43 -7.50 -18.66
N ALA A 22 -14.83 -7.22 -17.44
CA ALA A 22 -15.93 -6.34 -17.10
C ALA A 22 -15.40 -5.07 -16.42
N ALA A 23 -15.01 -4.06 -17.21
CA ALA A 23 -15.22 -2.65 -16.89
C ALA A 23 -14.68 -1.78 -18.02
N ASP A 24 -15.58 -1.22 -18.83
CA ASP A 24 -15.29 -0.15 -19.79
C ASP A 24 -14.87 1.18 -19.14
N SER A 25 -14.48 1.19 -17.86
CA SER A 25 -13.74 2.30 -17.23
C SER A 25 -13.12 1.85 -15.91
N ILE A 26 -11.96 1.19 -15.96
CA ILE A 26 -11.10 1.09 -14.77
C ILE A 26 -10.80 2.53 -14.32
N ASP A 27 -11.31 2.94 -13.15
CA ASP A 27 -11.00 4.23 -12.55
C ASP A 27 -9.56 4.21 -12.00
N LEU A 28 -8.61 4.41 -12.91
CA LEU A 28 -7.19 4.44 -12.61
C LEU A 28 -6.83 5.52 -11.59
N ASP A 29 -7.60 6.60 -11.49
CA ASP A 29 -7.32 7.68 -10.54
C ASP A 29 -7.69 7.28 -9.12
N ASN A 30 -8.81 6.57 -8.93
CA ASN A 30 -9.14 5.93 -7.67
C ASN A 30 -8.11 4.85 -7.30
N ILE A 31 -7.66 4.03 -8.26
CA ILE A 31 -6.64 3.00 -8.01
C ILE A 31 -5.34 3.63 -7.49
N LYS A 32 -4.82 4.66 -8.16
CA LYS A 32 -3.62 5.39 -7.74
C LYS A 32 -3.75 5.93 -6.32
N THR A 33 -4.90 6.54 -6.03
CA THR A 33 -5.19 7.11 -4.71
C THR A 33 -5.17 6.03 -3.64
N GLN A 34 -5.83 4.89 -3.86
CA GLN A 34 -5.86 3.80 -2.90
C GLN A 34 -4.48 3.17 -2.69
N LEU A 35 -3.70 2.95 -3.75
CA LEU A 35 -2.34 2.42 -3.65
C LEU A 35 -1.43 3.33 -2.82
N ASP A 36 -1.44 4.64 -3.11
CA ASP A 36 -0.62 5.61 -2.37
C ASP A 36 -1.04 5.72 -0.89
N LEU A 37 -2.34 5.65 -0.59
CA LEU A 37 -2.83 5.64 0.80
C LEU A 37 -2.41 4.39 1.57
N VAL A 38 -2.49 3.22 0.95
CA VAL A 38 -2.05 1.96 1.59
C VAL A 38 -0.53 1.99 1.83
N LEU A 39 0.24 2.50 0.87
CA LEU A 39 1.67 2.66 1.00
C LEU A 39 2.04 3.68 2.08
N LEU A 40 1.33 4.80 2.17
CA LEU A 40 1.49 5.80 3.22
C LEU A 40 1.20 5.20 4.60
N SER A 41 0.19 4.34 4.72
CA SER A 41 -0.09 3.62 5.95
C SER A 41 1.02 2.65 6.35
N LEU A 42 1.66 1.97 5.39
CA LEU A 42 2.82 1.11 5.68
C LEU A 42 4.02 1.94 6.12
N GLU A 43 4.31 3.03 5.42
CA GLU A 43 5.37 3.99 5.76
C GLU A 43 5.19 4.55 7.18
N ALA A 44 3.97 4.97 7.54
CA ALA A 44 3.67 5.51 8.87
C ALA A 44 3.79 4.48 10.01
N LEU A 45 3.48 3.21 9.73
CA LEU A 45 3.51 2.15 10.75
C LEU A 45 4.91 1.56 10.94
N ALA A 46 5.61 1.29 9.85
CA ALA A 46 6.85 0.52 9.83
C ALA A 46 8.09 1.36 9.50
N GLY A 47 7.94 2.64 9.18
CA GLY A 47 9.06 3.51 8.79
C GLY A 47 9.67 3.15 7.43
N ILE A 48 8.91 2.47 6.57
CA ILE A 48 9.38 1.98 5.26
C ILE A 48 9.72 3.16 4.35
N GLY A 49 10.97 3.23 3.91
CA GLY A 49 11.46 4.22 2.96
C GLY A 49 11.39 3.75 1.50
N SER A 50 12.01 4.54 0.62
CA SER A 50 12.10 4.19 -0.81
C SER A 50 13.07 3.04 -1.09
N GLU A 51 14.04 2.78 -0.20
CA GLU A 51 15.00 1.69 -0.40
C GLU A 51 14.36 0.33 -0.16
N GLU A 52 13.59 0.19 0.91
CA GLU A 52 12.86 -1.03 1.23
C GLU A 52 11.87 -1.37 0.10
N MET A 53 11.25 -0.37 -0.52
CA MET A 53 10.38 -0.56 -1.68
C MET A 53 11.14 -1.01 -2.92
N LEU A 54 12.32 -0.44 -3.20
CA LEU A 54 13.17 -0.86 -4.32
C LEU A 54 13.72 -2.27 -4.10
N GLN A 55 14.10 -2.59 -2.86
CA GLN A 55 14.53 -3.93 -2.47
C GLN A 55 13.40 -4.95 -2.68
N ALA A 56 12.17 -4.63 -2.26
CA ALA A 56 11.00 -5.46 -2.53
C ALA A 56 10.75 -5.62 -4.04
N ALA A 57 10.92 -4.57 -4.83
CA ALA A 57 10.80 -4.66 -6.29
C ALA A 57 11.86 -5.59 -6.90
N ALA A 58 13.10 -5.53 -6.43
CA ALA A 58 14.19 -6.41 -6.86
C ALA A 58 13.92 -7.87 -6.49
N GLU A 59 13.50 -8.14 -5.26
CA GLU A 59 13.16 -9.49 -4.78
C GLU A 59 12.00 -10.13 -5.58
N LEU A 60 11.06 -9.30 -6.03
CA LEU A 60 9.93 -9.72 -6.85
C LEU A 60 10.25 -9.75 -8.37
N ASN A 61 11.48 -9.43 -8.78
CA ASN A 61 11.91 -9.32 -10.17
C ASN A 61 11.09 -8.28 -10.98
N LEU A 62 10.74 -7.15 -10.37
CA LEU A 62 9.93 -6.07 -10.94
C LEU A 62 10.75 -4.84 -11.36
N GLU A 63 12.09 -4.96 -11.42
CA GLU A 63 13.01 -3.86 -11.77
C GLU A 63 12.77 -3.27 -13.16
N SER A 64 12.19 -4.05 -14.07
CA SER A 64 11.78 -3.59 -15.40
C SER A 64 10.63 -2.60 -15.37
N MET A 65 9.82 -2.60 -14.30
CA MET A 65 8.69 -1.69 -14.09
C MET A 65 9.05 -0.56 -13.11
N ILE A 66 9.86 -0.86 -12.08
CA ILE A 66 10.29 0.11 -11.07
C ILE A 66 11.81 0.08 -11.00
N THR A 67 12.43 0.87 -11.86
CA THR A 67 13.88 0.80 -12.10
C THR A 67 14.71 1.61 -11.09
N ASP A 68 14.16 2.70 -10.55
CA ASP A 68 14.87 3.57 -9.62
C ASP A 68 13.91 4.34 -8.68
N ARG A 69 14.50 5.09 -7.74
CA ARG A 69 13.76 5.95 -6.80
C ARG A 69 12.89 6.99 -7.52
N VAL A 70 13.30 7.45 -8.70
CA VAL A 70 12.57 8.46 -9.48
C VAL A 70 11.33 7.85 -10.11
N ALA A 71 11.41 6.62 -10.64
CA ALA A 71 10.29 5.85 -11.14
C ALA A 71 9.29 5.60 -10.00
N LEU A 72 9.77 5.11 -8.85
CA LEU A 72 8.93 4.92 -7.66
C LEU A 72 8.26 6.23 -7.21
N TRP A 73 9.01 7.34 -7.15
CA TRP A 73 8.46 8.65 -6.83
C TRP A 73 7.41 9.11 -7.84
N ARG A 74 7.67 8.99 -9.15
CA ARG A 74 6.72 9.36 -10.22
C ARG A 74 5.42 8.56 -10.11
N LEU A 75 5.51 7.27 -9.81
CA LEU A 75 4.34 6.42 -9.59
C LEU A 75 3.51 6.91 -8.40
N ARG A 76 4.16 7.27 -7.29
CA ARG A 76 3.47 7.85 -6.11
C ARG A 76 2.87 9.22 -6.40
N GLN A 77 3.52 10.05 -7.23
CA GLN A 77 3.00 11.36 -7.66
C GLN A 77 1.85 11.29 -8.66
N SER A 78 1.52 10.10 -9.18
CA SER A 78 0.36 9.93 -10.06
C SER A 78 -0.98 10.09 -9.33
N ASN A 79 -0.98 10.06 -7.99
CA ASN A 79 -2.16 10.31 -7.17
C ASN A 79 -2.69 11.75 -7.40
N PRO A 80 -3.92 11.92 -7.91
CA PRO A 80 -4.49 13.24 -8.21
C PRO A 80 -4.64 14.15 -6.98
N LEU A 81 -4.60 13.59 -5.77
CA LEU A 81 -4.69 14.35 -4.53
C LEU A 81 -3.36 14.94 -4.08
N ARG A 82 -2.22 14.68 -4.73
CA ARG A 82 -0.90 15.16 -4.29
C ARG A 82 -0.56 16.59 -4.71
N LYS A 83 0.13 17.32 -3.81
CA LYS A 83 0.54 18.74 -3.97
C LYS A 83 1.43 18.98 -5.19
N SER A 84 2.33 18.04 -5.48
CA SER A 84 3.17 18.05 -6.67
C SER A 84 2.57 17.10 -7.69
N SER A 85 1.60 17.55 -8.48
CA SER A 85 1.14 16.78 -9.65
C SER A 85 2.23 16.83 -10.74
N GLY A 86 3.36 16.19 -10.46
CA GLY A 86 4.56 16.16 -11.29
C GLY A 86 4.33 15.30 -12.53
N GLY A 87 3.74 15.90 -13.56
CA GLY A 87 3.57 15.31 -14.88
C GLY A 87 2.59 14.13 -14.89
N ARG A 88 1.47 14.29 -15.59
CA ARG A 88 0.41 13.28 -15.74
C ARG A 88 0.87 12.04 -16.52
N LYS A 89 1.90 11.32 -16.08
CA LYS A 89 2.14 9.96 -16.59
C LYS A 89 0.95 9.13 -16.12
N LYS A 90 0.22 8.56 -17.06
CA LYS A 90 -0.84 7.60 -16.75
C LYS A 90 -0.14 6.36 -16.15
N LEU A 91 -0.44 6.05 -14.90
CA LEU A 91 -0.12 4.75 -14.31
C LEU A 91 -0.76 3.69 -15.20
N ASP A 92 0.04 2.78 -15.75
CA ASP A 92 -0.48 1.64 -16.50
C ASP A 92 -0.89 0.51 -15.54
N VAL A 93 -1.72 -0.41 -16.00
CA VAL A 93 -2.22 -1.56 -15.26
C VAL A 93 -1.07 -2.43 -14.73
N GLU A 94 -0.01 -2.60 -15.52
CA GLU A 94 1.18 -3.37 -15.11
C GLU A 94 1.96 -2.69 -13.98
N GLU A 95 2.07 -1.36 -14.01
CA GLU A 95 2.68 -0.59 -12.92
C GLU A 95 1.82 -0.67 -11.64
N ALA A 96 0.48 -0.63 -11.78
CA ALA A 96 -0.44 -0.80 -10.66
C ALA A 96 -0.34 -2.21 -10.03
N ARG A 97 -0.28 -3.27 -10.86
CA ARG A 97 -0.07 -4.65 -10.41
C ARG A 97 1.26 -4.81 -9.68
N SER A 98 2.33 -4.21 -10.21
CA SER A 98 3.65 -4.22 -9.58
C SER A 98 3.62 -3.60 -8.19
N LEU A 99 2.94 -2.45 -8.04
CA LEU A 99 2.76 -1.81 -6.73
C LEU A 99 1.93 -2.65 -5.76
N VAL A 100 0.89 -3.34 -6.23
CA VAL A 100 0.12 -4.28 -5.39
C VAL A 100 1.01 -5.37 -4.82
N LEU A 101 1.86 -5.97 -5.66
CA LEU A 101 2.78 -7.03 -5.23
C LEU A 101 3.79 -6.49 -4.20
N ILE A 102 4.38 -5.33 -4.44
CA ILE A 102 5.32 -4.68 -3.51
C ILE A 102 4.66 -4.38 -2.16
N ILE A 103 3.46 -3.77 -2.18
CA ILE A 103 2.71 -3.48 -0.95
C ILE A 103 2.45 -4.76 -0.15
N CYS A 104 2.02 -5.83 -0.81
CA CYS A 104 1.73 -7.09 -0.14
C CYS A 104 2.98 -7.79 0.39
N HIS A 105 4.10 -7.70 -0.34
CA HIS A 105 5.39 -8.21 0.12
C HIS A 105 5.86 -7.48 1.38
N LEU A 106 5.88 -6.14 1.35
CA LEU A 106 6.25 -5.32 2.51
C LEU A 106 5.32 -5.52 3.71
N ALA A 107 4.01 -5.63 3.45
CA ALA A 107 3.03 -5.92 4.50
C ALA A 107 3.23 -7.31 5.11
N LYS A 108 3.69 -8.29 4.32
CA LYS A 108 4.01 -9.63 4.81
C LYS A 108 5.28 -9.61 5.67
N ASP A 109 6.31 -8.86 5.27
CA ASP A 109 7.54 -8.72 6.05
C ASP A 109 7.28 -8.04 7.41
N HIS A 110 6.32 -7.13 7.47
CA HIS A 110 5.91 -6.42 8.68
C HIS A 110 4.63 -7.00 9.32
N GLN A 111 4.28 -8.25 9.01
CA GLN A 111 3.01 -8.84 9.42
C GLN A 111 2.84 -8.89 10.95
N GLU A 112 3.90 -9.21 11.69
CA GLU A 112 3.86 -9.24 13.16
C GLU A 112 3.57 -7.86 13.76
N LEU A 113 4.17 -6.81 13.21
CA LEU A 113 3.92 -5.43 13.62
C LEU A 113 2.48 -5.01 13.33
N ILE A 114 1.97 -5.35 12.14
CA ILE A 114 0.58 -5.08 11.74
C ILE A 114 -0.40 -5.81 12.66
N ARG A 115 -0.17 -7.10 12.95
CA ARG A 115 -1.01 -7.89 13.87
C ARG A 115 -1.02 -7.28 15.26
N ARG A 116 0.15 -6.90 15.78
CA ARG A 116 0.27 -6.25 17.10
C ARG A 116 -0.50 -4.93 17.14
N ALA A 117 -0.38 -4.10 16.12
CA ALA A 117 -1.10 -2.83 16.05
C ALA A 117 -2.62 -3.03 16.00
N VAL A 118 -3.12 -3.99 15.21
CA VAL A 118 -4.57 -4.29 15.18
C VAL A 118 -5.05 -4.88 16.50
N ALA A 119 -4.30 -5.78 17.13
CA ALA A 119 -4.67 -6.33 18.44
C ALA A 119 -4.75 -5.24 19.52
N LEU A 120 -3.83 -4.26 19.50
CA LEU A 120 -3.91 -3.10 20.38
C LEU A 120 -5.14 -2.23 20.09
N LEU A 121 -5.50 -2.05 18.82
CA LEU A 121 -6.69 -1.28 18.44
C LEU A 121 -7.97 -1.94 18.97
N GLU A 122 -8.07 -3.27 18.82
CA GLU A 122 -9.17 -4.07 19.37
C GLU A 122 -9.24 -3.93 20.89
N GLN A 123 -8.10 -4.05 21.58
CA GLN A 123 -8.02 -3.88 23.03
C GLN A 123 -8.48 -2.47 23.48
N MET A 124 -7.99 -1.40 22.84
CA MET A 124 -8.40 -0.03 23.19
C MET A 124 -9.90 0.18 22.99
N THR A 125 -10.45 -0.38 21.91
CA THR A 125 -11.88 -0.31 21.60
C THR A 125 -12.71 -1.05 22.65
N GLN A 126 -12.30 -2.25 23.06
CA GLN A 126 -12.96 -3.02 24.14
C GLN A 126 -12.95 -2.27 25.49
N GLN A 127 -11.90 -1.47 25.73
CA GLN A 127 -11.76 -0.67 26.96
C GLN A 127 -12.47 0.70 26.88
N ASN A 128 -13.15 1.03 25.77
CA ASN A 128 -13.65 2.39 25.48
C ASN A 128 -12.56 3.47 25.65
N SER A 129 -11.31 3.10 25.35
CA SER A 129 -10.16 3.97 25.44
C SER A 129 -9.77 4.48 24.06
N GLU A 130 -9.25 5.70 24.02
CA GLU A 130 -8.81 6.31 22.78
C GLU A 130 -7.56 5.60 22.20
N PRO A 131 -7.55 5.24 20.90
CA PRO A 131 -6.44 4.50 20.29
C PRO A 131 -5.06 5.14 20.46
N HIS A 132 -4.99 6.48 20.42
CA HIS A 132 -3.73 7.22 20.55
C HIS A 132 -3.07 7.10 21.94
N ARG A 133 -3.78 6.56 22.95
CA ARG A 133 -3.20 6.31 24.28
C ARG A 133 -2.22 5.14 24.29
N ALA A 134 -2.34 4.22 23.34
CA ALA A 134 -1.34 3.19 23.13
C ALA A 134 -0.21 3.76 22.27
N ALA A 135 1.03 3.77 22.79
CA ALA A 135 2.19 4.40 22.13
C ALA A 135 2.31 4.02 20.64
N LEU A 136 2.26 2.73 20.31
CA LEU A 136 2.35 2.25 18.93
C LEU A 136 1.27 2.84 18.01
N LEU A 137 0.03 2.97 18.50
CA LEU A 137 -1.07 3.53 17.73
C LEU A 137 -1.01 5.05 17.67
N GLY A 138 -0.56 5.71 18.75
CA GLY A 138 -0.29 7.15 18.76
C GLY A 138 0.76 7.52 17.72
N ASP A 139 1.93 6.88 17.77
CA ASP A 139 3.03 7.11 16.83
C ASP A 139 2.59 6.87 15.38
N TYR A 140 1.86 5.78 15.12
CA TYR A 140 1.30 5.49 13.80
C TYR A 140 0.35 6.59 13.31
N LEU A 141 -0.57 7.05 14.16
CA LEU A 141 -1.55 8.07 13.81
C LEU A 141 -0.89 9.42 13.54
N ASP A 142 0.10 9.80 14.36
CA ASP A 142 0.83 11.05 14.22
C ASP A 142 1.69 11.03 12.94
N ASN A 143 2.43 9.94 12.71
CA ASN A 143 3.21 9.76 11.48
C ASN A 143 2.32 9.79 10.23
N PHE A 144 1.17 9.11 10.27
CA PHE A 144 0.23 9.09 9.16
C PHE A 144 -0.31 10.49 8.87
N ASN A 145 -0.74 11.21 9.92
CA ASN A 145 -1.31 12.54 9.79
C ASN A 145 -0.28 13.52 9.20
N ASN A 146 0.93 13.57 9.78
CA ASN A 146 2.01 14.42 9.30
C ASN A 146 2.34 14.12 7.82
N THR A 147 2.53 12.84 7.50
CA THR A 147 2.88 12.42 6.13
C THR A 147 1.77 12.73 5.13
N TYR A 148 0.50 12.54 5.50
CA TYR A 148 -0.65 12.87 4.65
C TYR A 148 -0.71 14.37 4.37
N ARG A 149 -0.60 15.19 5.41
CA ARG A 149 -0.68 16.66 5.33
C ARG A 149 0.44 17.26 4.50
N GLU A 150 1.67 16.77 4.66
CA GLU A 150 2.80 17.19 3.85
C GLU A 150 2.58 16.94 2.35
N ARG A 151 1.85 15.87 2.00
CA ARG A 151 1.80 15.34 0.62
C ARG A 151 0.51 15.67 -0.14
N MET A 152 -0.63 15.86 0.53
CA MET A 152 -1.95 15.98 -0.11
C MET A 152 -2.47 17.43 -0.21
N VAL A 153 -3.01 17.83 -1.38
CA VAL A 153 -3.52 19.19 -1.68
C VAL A 153 -4.64 19.62 -0.74
N GLN A 154 -5.51 18.68 -0.33
CA GLN A 154 -6.70 18.99 0.46
C GLN A 154 -6.46 19.02 1.98
N GLU A 155 -5.23 19.27 2.43
CA GLU A 155 -4.85 19.32 3.84
C GLU A 155 -5.84 20.14 4.70
N GLU A 156 -6.26 21.31 4.23
CA GLU A 156 -7.13 22.24 4.98
C GLU A 156 -8.59 21.78 5.11
N LYS A 157 -9.04 20.83 4.27
CA LYS A 157 -10.43 20.39 4.23
C LYS A 157 -10.70 19.10 5.01
N VAL A 158 -9.66 18.34 5.34
CA VAL A 158 -9.82 17.04 6.03
C VAL A 158 -9.55 17.21 7.51
N SER A 159 -10.57 16.94 8.33
CA SER A 159 -10.42 17.01 9.79
C SER A 159 -9.44 15.97 10.31
N THR A 160 -8.78 16.26 11.44
CA THR A 160 -7.91 15.31 12.14
C THR A 160 -8.63 14.00 12.47
N ASP A 161 -9.91 14.07 12.86
CA ASP A 161 -10.71 12.87 13.15
C ASP A 161 -10.93 12.03 11.89
N SER A 162 -11.26 12.64 10.76
CA SER A 162 -11.39 11.93 9.48
C SER A 162 -10.08 11.24 9.05
N LEU A 163 -8.92 11.88 9.27
CA LEU A 163 -7.62 11.27 9.01
C LEU A 163 -7.33 10.10 9.95
N LYS A 164 -7.67 10.23 11.24
CA LYS A 164 -7.56 9.14 12.21
C LYS A 164 -8.42 7.95 11.78
N GLN A 165 -9.68 8.17 11.42
CA GLN A 165 -10.55 7.09 10.95
C GLN A 165 -10.04 6.44 9.66
N LEU A 166 -9.51 7.24 8.73
CA LEU A 166 -8.89 6.73 7.52
C LEU A 166 -7.65 5.86 7.82
N ALA A 167 -6.76 6.32 8.70
CA ALA A 167 -5.58 5.59 9.13
C ALA A 167 -5.96 4.25 9.77
N LEU A 168 -6.86 4.25 10.77
CA LEU A 168 -7.31 3.02 11.42
C LEU A 168 -7.95 2.03 10.43
N LYS A 169 -8.74 2.53 9.47
CA LYS A 169 -9.29 1.70 8.40
C LYS A 169 -8.20 1.09 7.50
N LEU A 170 -7.15 1.85 7.18
CA LEU A 170 -6.02 1.37 6.40
C LEU A 170 -5.19 0.35 7.19
N LEU A 171 -4.98 0.55 8.49
CA LEU A 171 -4.32 -0.41 9.37
C LEU A 171 -5.02 -1.77 9.35
N ILE A 172 -6.35 -1.78 9.45
CA ILE A 172 -7.15 -3.01 9.33
C ILE A 172 -7.00 -3.63 7.94
N LYS A 173 -7.01 -2.82 6.87
CA LYS A 173 -6.77 -3.32 5.50
C LYS A 173 -5.39 -3.98 5.36
N LEU A 174 -4.34 -3.39 5.95
CA LEU A 174 -2.99 -3.95 5.93
C LEU A 174 -2.93 -5.35 6.53
N LEU A 175 -3.70 -5.63 7.59
CA LEU A 175 -3.82 -6.98 8.14
C LEU A 175 -4.27 -7.99 7.08
N PHE A 176 -5.29 -7.64 6.28
CA PHE A 176 -5.76 -8.50 5.20
C PHE A 176 -4.76 -8.65 4.06
N TYR A 177 -4.01 -7.60 3.75
CA TYR A 177 -3.02 -7.57 2.68
C TYR A 177 -1.70 -8.25 3.04
N SER A 178 -1.39 -8.40 4.34
CA SER A 178 -0.26 -9.20 4.84
C SER A 178 -0.49 -10.72 4.76
N GLY A 179 -1.71 -11.17 4.45
CA GLY A 179 -2.07 -12.59 4.37
C GLY A 179 -1.63 -13.25 3.07
N ALA A 180 -1.67 -14.60 3.02
CA ALA A 180 -1.22 -15.41 1.87
C ALA A 180 -1.86 -15.03 0.52
N LYS A 181 -3.11 -14.54 0.52
CA LYS A 181 -3.84 -14.05 -0.68
C LYS A 181 -4.04 -12.53 -0.66
N GLY A 182 -3.13 -11.80 -0.02
CA GLY A 182 -3.22 -10.36 0.17
C GLY A 182 -3.29 -9.58 -1.14
N HIS A 183 -2.47 -9.98 -2.13
CA HIS A 183 -2.40 -9.34 -3.45
C HIS A 183 -3.72 -9.46 -4.21
N GLN A 184 -4.36 -10.63 -4.23
CA GLN A 184 -5.70 -10.83 -4.81
C GLN A 184 -6.75 -9.95 -4.11
N ARG A 185 -6.74 -9.89 -2.77
CA ARG A 185 -7.68 -9.07 -2.01
C ARG A 185 -7.50 -7.58 -2.29
N LEU A 186 -6.26 -7.11 -2.33
CA LEU A 186 -5.95 -5.73 -2.65
C LEU A 186 -6.39 -5.40 -4.08
N TRP A 187 -6.04 -6.24 -5.06
CA TRP A 187 -6.45 -6.04 -6.45
C TRP A 187 -7.97 -6.00 -6.63
N LEU A 188 -8.71 -6.94 -6.03
CA LEU A 188 -10.17 -6.92 -6.06
C LEU A 188 -10.75 -5.70 -5.34
N ALA A 189 -10.15 -5.25 -4.23
CA ALA A 189 -10.59 -4.04 -3.53
C ALA A 189 -10.36 -2.75 -4.35
N LEU A 190 -9.37 -2.76 -5.25
CA LEU A 190 -9.10 -1.67 -6.18
C LEU A 190 -10.13 -1.63 -7.32
N LEU A 191 -10.55 -2.80 -7.82
CA LEU A 191 -11.55 -2.92 -8.89
C LEU A 191 -13.00 -2.80 -8.38
N GLY A 192 -13.27 -3.25 -7.16
CA GLY A 192 -14.62 -3.42 -6.60
C GLY A 192 -15.28 -2.16 -6.04
N LYS A 193 -14.72 -0.97 -6.28
CA LYS A 193 -15.41 0.30 -5.99
C LYS A 193 -16.15 0.80 -7.23
N VAL A 194 -17.13 0.01 -7.66
CA VAL A 194 -18.31 0.50 -8.39
C VAL A 194 -19.51 0.08 -7.55
N SER A 195 -19.88 0.92 -6.60
CA SER A 195 -21.20 0.90 -5.95
C SER A 195 -21.50 2.32 -5.48
#